data_AF-A0A1G8W214-F1
#
_entry.id   AF-A0A1G8W214-F1
#
_cell.length_a   1.000
_cell.length_b   1.000
_cell.length_c   1.000
_cell.angle_alpha   90.00
_cell.angle_beta   90.00
_cell.angle_gamma   90.00
#
_symmetry.space_group_name_H-M   'P 1'
#
loop_
_entity.id
_entity.type
_entity.pdbx_description
1 polymer ?
#
loop_
_entity_poly.entity_id
_entity_poly.type
_entity_poly.pdbx_seq_one_letter_code
_entity_poly.pdbx_strand_id
1 'polypeptide(L)' 'MSSRASTPFHCPFCGETDLWPHEATHGSWECRACLRAFQLKSLGQISRTVTKEAQA' A
#
# COMPACT_ATOMS: atom_id res chain seq x y z
N MET A 1 -18.68 1.12 -11.71
CA MET A 1 -17.78 0.38 -10.78
C MET A 1 -17.57 1.20 -9.54
N SER A 2 -17.75 0.61 -8.35
CA SER A 2 -17.35 1.25 -7.08
C SER A 2 -15.83 1.28 -7.05
N SER A 3 -15.23 2.45 -7.29
CA SER A 3 -13.79 2.69 -7.17
C SER A 3 -13.37 2.64 -5.69
N ARG A 4 -13.64 1.52 -5.01
CA ARG A 4 -13.17 1.34 -3.64
C ARG A 4 -11.65 1.26 -3.72
N ALA A 5 -11.00 2.26 -3.12
CA ALA A 5 -9.55 2.27 -2.94
C ALA A 5 -9.10 0.91 -2.40
N SER A 6 -8.01 0.37 -2.95
CA SER A 6 -7.41 -0.85 -2.42
C SER A 6 -7.22 -0.69 -0.92
N THR A 7 -7.92 -1.51 -0.14
CA THR A 7 -7.82 -1.53 1.31
C THR A 7 -6.56 -2.31 1.69
N PRO A 8 -5.58 -1.69 2.38
CA PRO A 8 -4.44 -2.42 2.92
C PRO A 8 -4.93 -3.39 3.99
N PHE A 9 -4.39 -4.62 3.97
CA PHE A 9 -4.70 -5.61 5.01
C PHE A 9 -3.84 -5.45 6.26
N HIS A 10 -2.63 -4.89 6.14
CA HIS A 10 -1.67 -4.76 7.24
C HIS A 10 -0.96 -3.40 7.19
N CYS A 11 -0.72 -2.82 8.37
CA CYS A 11 0.03 -1.58 8.51
C CYS A 11 1.50 -1.80 8.10
N PRO A 12 2.07 -1.01 7.17
CA PRO A 12 3.46 -1.18 6.75
C PRO A 12 4.48 -0.85 7.85
N PHE A 13 4.06 -0.23 8.96
CA PHE A 13 4.95 0.18 10.04
C PHE A 13 4.93 -0.76 11.25
N CYS A 14 3.79 -1.35 11.59
CA CYS A 14 3.65 -2.19 12.80
C CYS A 14 3.07 -3.58 12.55
N GLY A 15 2.58 -3.86 11.33
CA GLY A 15 1.97 -5.16 10.98
C GLY A 15 0.52 -5.34 11.42
N GLU A 16 -0.03 -4.44 12.26
CA GLU A 16 -1.41 -4.52 12.72
C GLU A 16 -2.44 -4.31 11.60
N THR A 17 -3.65 -4.81 11.81
CA THR A 17 -4.75 -4.78 10.83
C THR A 17 -5.81 -3.72 11.13
N ASP A 18 -5.66 -2.96 12.23
CA ASP A 18 -6.56 -1.88 12.63
C ASP A 18 -6.34 -0.62 11.77
N LEU A 19 -6.77 -0.71 10.51
CA LEU A 19 -6.59 0.27 9.44
C LEU A 19 -7.91 0.92 9.05
N TRP A 20 -7.92 2.24 9.03
CA TRP A 20 -9.10 3.05 8.72
C TRP A 20 -8.82 4.03 7.58
N PRO A 21 -9.80 4.31 6.70
CA PRO A 21 -9.65 5.34 5.69
C PRO A 21 -9.50 6.71 6.37
N HIS A 22 -8.53 7.50 5.91
CA HIS A 22 -8.27 8.84 6.42
C HIS A 22 -8.77 9.89 5.42
N GLU A 23 -9.45 10.93 5.90
CA GLU A 23 -10.18 11.87 5.03
C GLU A 23 -9.29 12.86 4.27
N ALA A 24 -7.98 12.93 4.57
CA ALA A 24 -7.10 13.94 3.99
C ALA A 24 -6.97 13.84 2.46
N THR A 25 -6.91 12.64 1.87
CA THR A 25 -6.75 12.44 0.42
C THR A 25 -7.22 11.07 -0.01
N HIS A 26 -7.65 10.91 -1.27
CA HIS A 26 -7.96 9.59 -1.85
C HIS A 26 -6.81 8.58 -1.65
N GLY A 27 -7.16 7.40 -1.14
CA GLY A 27 -6.18 6.35 -0.83
C GLY A 27 -5.36 6.59 0.43
N SER A 28 -5.76 7.55 1.28
CA SER A 28 -5.14 7.75 2.59
C SER A 28 -5.73 6.81 3.63
N TRP A 29 -4.86 6.33 4.50
CA TRP A 29 -5.15 5.36 5.55
C TRP A 29 -4.45 5.76 6.83
N GLU A 30 -5.05 5.44 7.96
CA GLU A 30 -4.45 5.56 9.28
C GLU A 30 -4.47 4.20 9.98
N CYS A 31 -3.41 3.91 10.73
CA CYS A 31 -3.38 2.79 11.65
C CYS A 31 -3.69 3.29 13.05
N ARG A 32 -4.76 2.78 13.69
CA ARG A 32 -5.14 3.20 15.04
C ARG A 32 -4.31 2.55 16.14
N ALA A 33 -3.65 1.43 15.86
CA ALA A 33 -2.74 0.78 16.80
C ALA A 33 -1.43 1.57 17.03
N CYS A 34 -0.84 2.13 15.96
CA CYS A 34 0.41 2.90 16.06
C CYS A 34 0.29 4.39 15.68
N LEU A 35 -0.94 4.85 15.43
CA LEU A 35 -1.30 6.26 15.14
C LEU A 35 -0.55 6.87 13.94
N ARG A 36 -0.20 6.06 12.94
CA ARG A 36 0.46 6.53 11.72
C ARG A 36 -0.52 6.66 10.56
N ALA A 37 -0.49 7.79 9.88
CA ALA A 37 -1.17 8.01 8.61
C ALA A 37 -0.22 7.76 7.42
N PHE A 38 -0.73 7.19 6.33
CA PHE A 38 0.00 6.91 5.10
C PHE A 38 -0.94 6.91 3.89
N GLN A 39 -0.38 6.99 2.68
CA GLN A 39 -1.16 6.97 1.44
C GLN A 39 -0.73 5.81 0.53
N LEU A 40 -1.71 5.12 -0.06
CA LEU A 40 -1.47 4.10 -1.09
C LEU A 40 -1.60 4.72 -2.48
N LYS A 41 -0.62 4.42 -3.34
CA LYS A 41 -0.62 4.83 -4.75
C LYS A 41 -0.32 3.62 -5.63
N SER A 42 -1.22 3.31 -6.57
CA SER A 42 -0.93 2.34 -7.62
C SER A 42 0.03 2.98 -8.63
N LEU A 43 1.14 2.31 -8.91
CA LEU A 43 2.13 2.72 -9.91
C LEU A 43 1.94 2.01 -11.26
N GLY A 44 0.91 1.18 -11.40
CA GLY A 44 0.70 0.31 -12.57
C GLY A 44 1.39 -1.05 -12.45
N GLN A 45 1.36 -1.83 -13.53
CA GLN A 45 2.04 -3.12 -13.60
C GLN A 45 3.49 -2.92 -14.02
N ILE A 46 4.43 -3.43 -13.23
CA ILE A 46 5.85 -3.44 -13.60
C ILE A 46 6.15 -4.64 -14.51
N SER A 47 6.93 -4.44 -15.56
CA SER A 47 7.51 -5.55 -16.35
C SER A 47 8.81 -6.00 -15.70
N ARG A 48 8.97 -7.31 -15.46
CA ARG A 48 10.28 -7.88 -15.09
C ARG A 48 11.08 -8.10 -16.38
N THR A 49 11.99 -7.19 -16.69
CA THR A 49 13.06 -7.49 -17.63
C THR A 49 14.00 -8.50 -16.95
N VAL A 50 14.05 -9.74 -17.45
CA VAL A 50 15.05 -10.71 -16.99
C VAL A 50 16.36 -10.34 -17.69
N THR A 51 17.20 -9.54 -17.04
CA THR A 51 18.60 -9.38 -17.47
C THR A 51 19.31 -10.69 -17.16
N LYS A 52 19.55 -11.49 -18.21
CA LYS A 52 20.19 -12.80 -18.11
C LYS A 52 21.72 -12.61 -18.07
N GLU A 53 22.24 -12.02 -17.01
CA GLU A 53 23.69 -11.90 -16.79
C GLU A 53 24.00 -12.05 -15.30
N ALA A 54 24.28 -13.28 -14.87
CA ALA A 54 25.19 -13.62 -13.75
C ALA A 54 25.02 -15.10 -13.36
N GLN A 55 25.44 -16.01 -14.24
CA GLN A 55 25.93 -17.33 -13.83
C GLN A 55 27.19 -17.58 -14.66
N ALA A 56 28.31 -17.02 -14.17
CA ALA A 56 29.65 -17.46 -14.53
C ALA A 56 30.02 -18.63 -13.61
#